data_AF-A0A836W1E6-F1
#
_entry.id   AF-A0A836W1E6-F1
#
_cell.length_a   1.000
_cell.length_b   1.000
_cell.length_c   1.000
_cell.angle_alpha   90.00
_cell.angle_beta   90.00
_cell.angle_gamma   90.00
#
_symmetry.space_group_name_H-M   'P 1'
#
loop_
_entity.id
_entity.type
_entity.pdbx_description
1 polymer ?
#
loop_
_entity_poly.entity_id
_entity_poly.type
_entity_poly.pdbx_seq_one_letter_code
_entity_poly.pdbx_strand_id
1 'polypeptide(L)'
;LGPDRSAWAARLQGIDADFVCAGHSHQQFVLELGRTTVINPGSVGQPRDGDPRCAYAVIENGRVELRRKAYDIDATVRQMHQSGLEPHLVELAEHILRTGGQVDTQQWERFNGGRPTRSTGFTPEGR
;
A
#
# COMPACT_ATOMS: atom_id res chain seq x y z
N LEU A 1 2.11 -4.49 -10.40
CA LEU A 1 1.94 -5.96 -10.52
C LEU A 1 0.71 -6.42 -9.77
N GLY A 2 0.52 -5.97 -8.52
CA GLY A 2 -0.60 -6.46 -7.73
C GLY A 2 -0.57 -7.99 -7.65
N PRO A 3 -1.75 -8.64 -7.53
CA PRO A 3 -1.85 -10.10 -7.48
C PRO A 3 -1.95 -10.76 -8.88
N ASP A 4 -1.37 -10.16 -9.93
CA ASP A 4 -1.38 -10.75 -11.28
C ASP A 4 -0.46 -11.98 -11.36
N ARG A 5 -1.09 -13.16 -11.41
CA ARG A 5 -0.40 -14.46 -11.50
C ARG A 5 0.55 -14.58 -12.68
N SER A 6 0.11 -14.14 -13.86
CA SER A 6 0.88 -14.30 -15.10
C SER A 6 2.14 -13.42 -15.09
N ALA A 7 1.99 -12.18 -14.64
CA ALA A 7 3.09 -11.22 -14.55
C ALA A 7 4.14 -11.60 -13.51
N TRP A 8 3.71 -12.24 -12.41
CA TRP A 8 4.61 -12.82 -11.41
C TRP A 8 5.29 -14.09 -11.91
N ALA A 9 4.56 -15.02 -12.53
CA ALA A 9 5.15 -16.24 -13.09
C ALA A 9 6.26 -15.94 -14.11
N ALA A 10 6.07 -14.93 -14.97
CA ALA A 10 7.09 -14.48 -15.90
C ALA A 10 8.33 -13.90 -15.20
N ARG A 11 8.15 -13.13 -14.11
CA ARG A 11 9.26 -12.52 -13.34
C ARG A 11 10.04 -13.50 -12.49
N LEU A 12 9.42 -14.61 -12.12
CA LEU A 12 10.04 -15.64 -11.29
C LEU A 12 10.78 -16.69 -12.12
N GLN A 13 10.86 -16.55 -13.46
CA GLN A 13 11.64 -17.44 -14.29
C GLN A 13 13.10 -17.47 -13.84
N GLY A 14 13.61 -18.68 -13.54
CA GLY A 14 14.98 -18.88 -13.07
C GLY A 14 15.23 -18.54 -11.60
N ILE A 15 14.20 -18.15 -10.85
CA ILE A 15 14.31 -17.90 -9.41
C ILE A 15 13.99 -19.19 -8.64
N ASP A 16 14.93 -19.65 -7.83
CA ASP A 16 14.76 -20.80 -6.94
C ASP A 16 14.59 -20.30 -5.50
N ALA A 17 13.34 -20.10 -5.09
CA ALA A 17 12.99 -19.65 -3.74
C ALA A 17 11.59 -20.14 -3.34
N ASP A 18 11.42 -20.49 -2.06
CA ASP A 18 10.10 -20.84 -1.52
C ASP A 18 9.23 -19.59 -1.27
N PHE A 19 9.85 -18.46 -0.92
CA PHE A 19 9.18 -17.19 -0.66
C PHE A 19 9.84 -16.04 -1.39
N VAL A 20 9.03 -15.17 -2.00
CA VAL A 20 9.48 -13.92 -2.62
C VAL A 20 8.71 -12.75 -2.01
N CYS A 21 9.41 -11.92 -1.23
CA CYS A 21 8.82 -10.75 -0.60
C CYS A 21 8.93 -9.52 -1.50
N ALA A 22 7.80 -8.90 -1.78
CA ALA A 22 7.65 -7.67 -2.54
C ALA A 22 7.14 -6.54 -1.63
N GLY A 23 7.15 -5.32 -2.15
CA GLY A 23 6.63 -4.14 -1.44
C GLY A 23 6.28 -3.03 -2.42
N HIS A 24 6.58 -1.78 -2.04
CA HIS A 24 6.42 -0.56 -2.84
C HIS A 24 4.96 -0.15 -3.15
N SER A 25 4.07 -1.08 -3.49
CA SER A 25 2.67 -0.76 -3.84
C SER A 25 1.79 -0.41 -2.64
N HIS A 26 2.18 -0.80 -1.43
CA HIS A 26 1.40 -0.65 -0.20
C HIS A 26 0.05 -1.39 -0.22
N GLN A 27 -0.08 -2.40 -1.09
CA GLN A 27 -1.26 -3.26 -1.20
C GLN A 27 -0.90 -4.67 -0.74
N GLN A 28 -1.63 -5.18 0.23
CA GLN A 28 -1.33 -6.49 0.82
C GLN A 28 -1.87 -7.63 -0.05
N PHE A 29 -1.04 -8.64 -0.33
CA PHE A 29 -1.48 -9.89 -0.98
C PHE A 29 -0.51 -11.05 -0.72
N VAL A 30 -1.02 -12.26 -0.91
CA VAL A 30 -0.23 -13.50 -0.99
C VAL A 30 -0.65 -14.23 -2.26
N LEU A 31 0.35 -14.77 -2.97
CA LEU A 31 0.15 -15.46 -4.23
C LEU A 31 1.01 -16.72 -4.33
N GLU A 32 0.37 -17.88 -4.29
CA GLU A 32 1.05 -19.17 -4.45
C GLU A 32 1.23 -19.50 -5.95
N LEU A 33 2.46 -19.73 -6.38
CA LEU A 33 2.86 -20.04 -7.75
C LEU A 33 3.76 -21.29 -7.77
N GLY A 34 3.12 -22.46 -7.77
CA GLY A 34 3.83 -23.74 -7.65
C GLY A 34 4.49 -23.86 -6.28
N ARG A 35 5.83 -23.97 -6.25
CA ARG A 35 6.61 -24.04 -5.00
C ARG A 35 6.89 -22.66 -4.40
N THR A 36 6.81 -21.59 -5.18
CA THR A 36 7.13 -20.23 -4.72
C THR A 36 5.87 -19.50 -4.30
N THR A 37 5.91 -18.88 -3.13
CA THR A 37 4.85 -17.98 -2.64
C THR A 37 5.34 -16.53 -2.69
N VAL A 38 4.66 -15.70 -3.49
CA VAL A 38 4.92 -14.25 -3.53
C VAL A 38 4.10 -13.57 -2.45
N ILE A 39 4.74 -12.70 -1.69
CA ILE A 39 4.14 -12.02 -0.55
C ILE A 39 4.36 -10.53 -0.72
N ASN A 40 3.29 -9.76 -0.67
CA ASN A 40 3.38 -8.34 -0.39
C ASN A 40 2.72 -8.09 0.97
N PRO A 41 3.48 -7.71 2.01
CA PRO A 41 2.94 -7.55 3.35
C PRO A 41 1.99 -6.35 3.48
N GLY A 42 1.92 -5.49 2.45
CA GLY A 42 1.21 -4.22 2.51
C GLY A 42 2.13 -3.11 3.03
N SER A 43 1.57 -2.15 3.76
CA SER A 43 2.31 -1.05 4.36
C SER A 43 1.96 -0.87 5.82
N VAL A 44 2.97 -0.68 6.65
CA VAL A 44 2.80 -0.37 8.07
C VAL A 44 2.31 1.07 8.24
N GLY A 45 2.91 2.02 7.51
CA GLY A 45 2.74 3.45 7.75
C GLY A 45 1.88 4.19 6.74
N GLN A 46 1.51 3.59 5.60
CA GLN A 46 0.71 4.27 4.58
C GLN A 46 -0.03 3.26 3.68
N PRO A 47 -1.02 2.50 4.20
CA PRO A 47 -1.77 1.54 3.40
C PRO A 47 -2.49 2.20 2.20
N ARG A 48 -2.62 1.47 1.09
CA ARG A 48 -3.23 1.94 -0.18
C ARG A 48 -4.27 0.98 -0.77
N ASP A 49 -4.93 0.22 0.10
CA ASP A 49 -5.92 -0.80 -0.26
C ASP A 49 -7.28 -0.62 0.41
N GLY A 50 -7.56 0.56 0.98
CA GLY A 50 -8.85 0.90 1.59
C GLY A 50 -9.02 0.49 3.06
N ASP A 51 -8.02 -0.20 3.64
CA ASP A 51 -8.01 -0.51 5.08
C ASP A 51 -6.92 0.33 5.79
N PRO A 52 -7.29 1.25 6.69
CA PRO A 52 -6.34 2.17 7.34
C PRO A 52 -5.44 1.49 8.38
N ARG A 53 -5.71 0.24 8.77
CA ARG A 53 -4.88 -0.50 9.73
C ARG A 53 -3.51 -0.79 9.13
N CYS A 54 -2.48 -0.77 9.98
CA CYS A 54 -1.13 -1.14 9.55
C CYS A 54 -1.13 -2.59 9.06
N ALA A 55 -0.44 -2.86 7.96
CA ALA A 55 -0.40 -4.17 7.31
C ALA A 55 1.00 -4.76 7.36
N TYR A 56 1.08 -6.05 7.69
CA TYR A 56 2.34 -6.81 7.72
C TYR A 56 2.07 -8.30 7.44
N ALA A 57 3.13 -9.07 7.23
CA ALA A 57 3.05 -10.52 7.08
C ALA A 57 3.94 -11.21 8.13
N VAL A 58 3.51 -12.38 8.59
CA VAL A 58 4.32 -13.29 9.42
C VAL A 58 4.57 -14.55 8.62
N ILE A 59 5.83 -14.97 8.55
CA ILE A 59 6.22 -16.25 7.98
C ILE A 59 6.72 -17.12 9.11
N GLU A 60 6.00 -18.21 9.40
CA GLU A 60 6.32 -19.11 10.50
C GLU A 60 6.07 -20.56 10.04
N ASN A 61 7.06 -21.45 10.22
CA ASN A 61 6.96 -22.86 9.86
C ASN A 61 6.48 -23.10 8.40
N GLY A 62 6.99 -22.29 7.46
CA GLY A 62 6.62 -22.37 6.05
C GLY A 62 5.21 -21.86 5.72
N ARG A 63 4.50 -21.26 6.68
CA ARG A 63 3.17 -20.67 6.46
C ARG A 63 3.25 -19.15 6.50
N VAL A 64 2.52 -18.52 5.58
CA VAL A 64 2.40 -17.07 5.50
C VAL A 64 1.05 -16.65 6.07
N GLU A 65 1.06 -15.71 7.00
CA GLU A 65 -0.14 -15.08 7.52
C GLU A 65 -0.08 -13.57 7.28
N LEU A 66 -1.10 -13.04 6.60
CA LEU A 66 -1.29 -11.60 6.45
C LEU A 66 -2.02 -11.06 7.67
N ARG A 67 -1.44 -10.04 8.30
CA ARG A 67 -1.98 -9.44 9.51
C ARG A 67 -2.22 -7.95 9.32
N ARG A 68 -3.19 -7.46 10.09
CA ARG A 68 -3.54 -6.04 10.20
C ARG A 68 -3.61 -5.66 11.68
N LYS A 69 -3.19 -4.46 12.03
CA LYS A 69 -3.37 -3.94 13.39
C LYS A 69 -3.79 -2.48 13.39
N ALA A 70 -4.84 -2.19 14.16
CA ALA A 70 -5.23 -0.81 14.42
C ALA A 70 -4.16 -0.12 15.27
N TYR A 71 -3.96 1.17 15.01
CA TYR A 71 -3.04 2.04 15.73
C TYR A 71 -3.67 3.42 15.87
N ASP A 72 -3.11 4.26 16.73
CA ASP A 72 -3.59 5.63 16.96
C ASP A 72 -3.18 6.55 15.79
N ILE A 73 -4.03 6.57 14.76
CA ILE A 73 -3.85 7.45 13.59
C ILE A 73 -3.85 8.92 14.02
N ASP A 74 -4.67 9.30 14.99
CA ASP A 74 -4.77 10.69 15.45
C ASP A 74 -3.46 11.13 16.12
N ALA A 75 -2.79 10.26 16.87
CA ALA A 75 -1.46 10.54 17.41
C ALA A 75 -0.43 10.76 16.29
N THR A 76 -0.44 9.94 15.24
CA THR A 76 0.45 10.12 14.09
C THR A 76 0.16 11.45 13.36
N VAL A 77 -1.10 11.77 13.12
CA VAL A 77 -1.53 13.03 12.47
C VAL A 77 -1.09 14.25 13.30
N ARG A 78 -1.30 14.22 14.63
CA ARG A 78 -0.82 15.29 15.52
C ARG A 78 0.69 15.51 15.41
N GLN A 79 1.47 14.44 15.35
CA GLN A 79 2.93 14.55 15.15
C GLN A 79 3.28 15.11 13.78
N MET A 80 2.56 14.74 12.72
CA MET A 80 2.76 15.29 11.38
C MET A 80 2.50 16.80 11.33
N HIS A 81 1.45 17.29 11.97
CA HIS A 81 1.20 18.74 12.08
C HIS A 81 2.30 19.50 12.84
N GLN A 82 3.04 18.82 13.72
CA GLN A 82 4.16 19.40 14.48
C GLN A 82 5.51 19.28 13.77
N SER A 83 5.58 18.60 12.62
CA SER A 83 6.84 18.26 11.94
C SER A 83 7.45 19.40 11.10
N GLY A 84 6.72 20.50 10.88
CA GLY A 84 7.14 21.59 10.00
C GLY A 84 6.98 21.28 8.51
N LEU A 85 6.33 20.17 8.15
CA LEU A 85 5.93 19.88 6.77
C LEU A 85 4.86 20.88 6.29
N GLU A 86 4.84 21.13 4.99
CA GLU A 86 3.83 21.98 4.35
C GLU A 86 2.41 21.46 4.63
N PRO A 87 1.44 22.33 4.97
CA PRO A 87 0.10 21.91 5.39
C PRO A 87 -0.59 20.94 4.44
N HIS A 88 -0.52 21.20 3.13
CA HIS A 88 -1.14 20.35 2.10
C HIS A 88 -0.57 18.93 2.06
N LEU A 89 0.71 18.73 2.41
CA LEU A 89 1.33 17.40 2.49
C LEU A 89 0.84 16.64 3.71
N VAL A 90 0.66 17.35 4.83
CA VAL A 90 0.10 16.77 6.05
C VAL A 90 -1.35 16.36 5.83
N GLU A 91 -2.16 17.21 5.19
CA GLU A 91 -3.54 16.90 4.85
C GLU A 91 -3.66 15.68 3.92
N LEU A 92 -2.80 15.59 2.89
CA LEU A 92 -2.75 14.42 2.01
C LEU A 92 -2.35 13.15 2.79
N ALA A 93 -1.32 13.24 3.62
CA ALA A 93 -0.86 12.11 4.42
C ALA A 93 -1.95 11.64 5.39
N GLU A 94 -2.55 12.55 6.15
CA GLU A 94 -3.68 12.29 7.05
C GLU A 94 -4.81 11.57 6.31
N HIS A 95 -5.22 12.10 5.16
CA HIS A 95 -6.28 11.50 4.37
C HIS A 95 -5.93 10.06 3.99
N ILE A 96 -4.73 9.80 3.49
CA ILE A 96 -4.28 8.45 3.17
C ILE A 96 -4.30 7.53 4.41
N LEU A 97 -3.82 8.00 5.57
CA LEU A 97 -3.83 7.21 6.80
C LEU A 97 -5.24 6.84 7.24
N ARG A 98 -6.20 7.75 7.08
CA ARG A 98 -7.60 7.55 7.51
C ARG A 98 -8.41 6.69 6.55
N THR A 99 -8.12 6.73 5.25
CA THR A 99 -8.92 6.03 4.24
C THR A 99 -8.25 4.76 3.69
N GLY A 100 -7.01 4.47 4.10
CA GLY A 100 -6.22 3.43 3.45
C GLY A 100 -5.89 3.77 1.99
N GLY A 101 -5.64 5.06 1.70
CA GLY A 101 -5.22 5.54 0.38
C GLY A 101 -6.33 5.67 -0.66
N GLN A 102 -7.60 5.62 -0.27
CA GLN A 102 -8.70 5.99 -1.14
C GLN A 102 -8.74 7.51 -1.29
N VAL A 103 -8.49 8.01 -2.49
CA VAL A 103 -8.53 9.44 -2.83
C VAL A 103 -9.38 9.58 -4.07
N ASP A 104 -10.38 10.47 -4.06
CA ASP A 104 -11.15 10.79 -5.26
C ASP A 104 -10.45 11.87 -6.12
N THR A 105 -10.96 12.09 -7.34
CA THR A 105 -10.37 13.05 -8.29
C THR A 105 -10.34 14.48 -7.73
N GLN A 106 -11.40 14.91 -7.04
CA GLN A 106 -11.50 16.28 -6.51
C GLN A 106 -10.51 16.50 -5.35
N GLN A 107 -10.37 15.50 -4.49
CA GLN A 107 -9.39 15.47 -3.40
C GLN A 107 -7.97 15.49 -3.96
N TRP A 108 -7.70 14.71 -5.01
CA TRP A 108 -6.38 14.67 -5.66
C TRP A 108 -5.97 16.02 -6.24
N GLU A 109 -6.86 16.69 -6.96
CA GLU A 109 -6.61 18.03 -7.52
C GLU A 109 -6.28 19.05 -6.42
N ARG A 110 -7.01 18.99 -5.31
CA ARG A 110 -6.74 19.83 -4.13
C ARG A 110 -5.35 19.57 -3.55
N PHE A 111 -4.97 18.31 -3.37
CA PHE A 111 -3.67 17.95 -2.79
C PHE A 111 -2.48 18.26 -3.72
N ASN A 112 -2.69 18.28 -5.03
CA ASN A 112 -1.62 18.47 -6.02
C ASN A 112 -1.54 19.91 -6.55
N GLY A 113 -2.16 20.87 -5.86
CA GLY A 113 -2.12 22.30 -6.22
C GLY A 113 -2.73 22.61 -7.59
N GLY A 114 -3.76 21.86 -8.01
CA GLY A 114 -4.44 22.06 -9.29
C GLY A 114 -3.65 21.60 -10.52
N ARG A 115 -2.55 20.84 -10.35
CA ARG A 115 -1.82 20.26 -11.49
C ARG A 115 -2.61 19.07 -12.07
N PRO A 116 -2.89 19.05 -13.39
CA PRO A 116 -3.62 17.95 -14.00
C PRO A 116 -2.86 16.63 -13.86
N THR A 117 -3.60 15.54 -13.76
CA THR A 117 -3.10 14.17 -13.65
C THR A 117 -2.19 13.85 -14.85
N ARG A 118 -0.90 13.61 -14.60
CA ARG A 118 -0.09 12.83 -15.54
C ARG A 118 -0.44 11.37 -15.31
N SER A 119 -0.80 10.65 -16.38
CA SER A 119 -1.13 9.23 -16.39
C SER A 119 -0.04 8.37 -15.76
N THR A 120 -0.05 8.27 -14.44
CA THR A 120 0.84 7.43 -13.64
C THR A 120 -0.03 6.51 -12.81
N GLY A 121 -0.79 5.64 -13.51
CA GLY A 121 -1.37 4.39 -12.98
C GLY A 121 -2.27 4.45 -11.74
N PHE A 122 -2.57 5.63 -11.20
CA PHE A 122 -3.45 5.83 -10.07
C PHE A 122 -4.57 6.80 -10.50
N THR A 123 -5.42 6.34 -11.41
CA THR A 123 -6.74 6.93 -11.61
C THR A 123 -7.71 6.19 -10.68
N PRO A 124 -8.36 6.88 -9.74
CA PRO A 124 -9.48 6.33 -9.00
C PRO A 124 -10.72 6.41 -9.90
N GLU A 125 -10.78 5.56 -10.92
CA GLU A 125 -12.01 5.36 -11.68
C GLU A 125 -12.83 4.23 -11.05
N GLY A 126 -13.90 4.64 -10.35
CA GLY A 126 -15.19 3.96 -10.22
C GLY A 126 -15.20 2.45 -9.97
N ARG A 127 -15.48 2.08 -8.72
CA ARG A 127 -16.50 1.07 -8.40
C ARG A 127 -17.37 1.54 -7.26
#